data_AF-A0A812I7E7-F1
#
_entry.id   AF-A0A812I7E7-F1
#
_cell.length_a   1.000
_cell.length_b   1.000
_cell.length_c   1.000
_cell.angle_alpha   90.00
_cell.angle_beta   90.00
_cell.angle_gamma   90.00
#
_symmetry.space_group_name_H-M   'P 1'
#
loop_
_entity.id
_entity.type
_entity.pdbx_description
1 polymer ?
#
loop_
_entity_poly.entity_id
_entity_poly.type
_entity_poly.pdbx_seq_one_letter_code
_entity_poly.pdbx_strand_id
1 'polypeptide(L)'
;MTSSCKAVDAWMQHPTKRFMTDDIFTSLLRWNRLDPVQFQQEEHPIYSTQMSLSSMDSGLVEAGLISAWYSPQGPMISNEDVRKACAAHPGRFFGVASGDIRDPVRCVQEIRNFVQNHGFVAVRILPWLWQKYANDPLFYPIYTACVELGVPLCLQVPSVIQAAQCGHYPIDGRLQEVFEAIRGGKFSEGEPDAQAEFNSILDRLCNLQAAGTWDGDRYLVIHDFPSFVDAQAKVDATYKDKATWCRLSIQAASSMSRFSTDRTIAEYADVIWGVKPARRELEPVVVGSVPVPKPKAECILKVDAIPKAARPVKDTLRPGTLSADAKAEPKQGKVNVQESDAAADGSAS
;
A
#
# COMPACT_ATOMS: atom_id res chain seq x y z
N MET A 1 -19.93 -7.06 -32.34
CA MET A 1 -19.67 -5.91 -31.45
C MET A 1 -18.31 -6.12 -30.84
N THR A 2 -17.30 -5.43 -31.34
CA THR A 2 -15.95 -5.43 -30.76
C THR A 2 -16.06 -4.77 -29.38
N SER A 3 -15.83 -5.53 -28.31
CA SER A 3 -15.67 -4.95 -26.98
C SER A 3 -14.48 -4.00 -27.03
N SER A 4 -14.77 -2.70 -27.15
CA SER A 4 -13.77 -1.64 -26.98
C SER A 4 -13.09 -1.87 -25.64
N CYS A 5 -11.77 -2.05 -25.65
CA CYS A 5 -11.00 -2.23 -24.42
C CYS A 5 -11.15 -0.94 -23.60
N LYS A 6 -11.79 -1.05 -22.44
CA LYS A 6 -12.05 0.07 -21.54
C LYS A 6 -10.82 0.29 -20.68
N ALA A 7 -10.00 1.29 -20.99
CA ALA A 7 -8.82 1.59 -20.18
C ALA A 7 -9.21 2.43 -18.94
N VAL A 8 -8.57 2.13 -17.81
CA VAL A 8 -8.71 2.89 -16.56
C VAL A 8 -7.34 3.41 -16.16
N ASP A 9 -7.19 4.72 -16.04
CA ASP A 9 -5.99 5.34 -15.49
C ASP A 9 -6.07 5.34 -13.96
N ALA A 10 -5.40 4.37 -13.34
CA ALA A 10 -5.36 4.21 -11.90
C ALA A 10 -4.44 5.22 -11.18
N TRP A 11 -3.65 6.00 -11.92
CA TRP A 11 -2.60 6.89 -11.39
C TRP A 11 -2.75 8.35 -11.83
N MET A 12 -3.96 8.72 -12.25
CA MET A 12 -4.29 10.04 -12.76
C MET A 12 -4.16 11.14 -11.69
N GLN A 13 -3.69 12.29 -12.12
CA GLN A 13 -3.68 13.52 -11.33
C GLN A 13 -4.30 14.62 -12.19
N HIS A 14 -5.37 15.24 -11.68
CA HIS A 14 -5.89 16.44 -12.31
C HIS A 14 -5.12 17.65 -11.75
N PRO A 15 -4.29 18.32 -12.56
CA PRO A 15 -3.44 19.39 -12.07
C PRO A 15 -4.28 20.62 -11.70
N THR A 16 -3.98 21.22 -10.55
CA THR A 16 -4.48 22.55 -10.18
C THR A 16 -3.37 23.57 -10.36
N LYS A 17 -3.72 24.87 -10.40
CA LYS A 17 -2.72 25.94 -10.43
C LYS A 17 -1.74 25.80 -9.27
N ARG A 18 -2.25 25.70 -8.04
CA ARG A 18 -1.45 25.51 -6.82
C ARG A 18 -0.49 24.32 -6.91
N PHE A 19 -0.95 23.20 -7.46
CA PHE A 19 -0.12 22.01 -7.64
C PHE A 19 1.00 22.25 -8.66
N MET A 20 0.69 22.76 -9.85
CA MET A 20 1.69 22.92 -10.92
C MET A 20 2.66 24.08 -10.71
N THR A 21 2.31 25.04 -9.85
CA THR A 21 3.19 26.15 -9.50
C THR A 21 4.12 25.85 -8.32
N ASP A 22 3.97 24.69 -7.67
CA ASP A 22 4.83 24.27 -6.58
C ASP A 22 6.27 24.03 -7.05
N ASP A 23 7.25 24.42 -6.23
CA ASP A 23 8.67 24.34 -6.56
C ASP A 23 9.12 22.93 -6.93
N ILE A 24 8.47 21.88 -6.38
CA ILE A 24 8.79 20.48 -6.71
C ILE A 24 8.65 20.16 -8.20
N PHE A 25 7.84 20.92 -8.94
CA PHE A 25 7.63 20.72 -10.39
C PHE A 25 8.50 21.62 -11.26
N THR A 26 9.36 22.47 -10.68
CA THR A 26 10.24 23.36 -11.45
C THR A 26 11.13 22.58 -12.44
N SER A 27 11.65 21.42 -12.02
CA SER A 27 12.43 20.54 -12.89
C SER A 27 11.59 19.96 -14.03
N LEU A 28 10.36 19.56 -13.74
CA LEU A 28 9.41 19.04 -14.73
C LEU A 28 9.06 20.09 -15.78
N LEU A 29 8.82 21.35 -15.37
CA LEU A 29 8.57 22.46 -16.31
C LEU A 29 9.76 22.67 -17.24
N ARG A 30 10.99 22.68 -16.70
CA ARG A 30 12.22 22.81 -17.49
C ARG A 30 12.40 21.65 -18.48
N TRP A 31 12.11 20.42 -18.08
CA TRP A 31 12.15 19.25 -18.98
C TRP A 31 11.18 19.36 -20.16
N ASN A 32 10.02 20.00 -19.94
CA ASN A 32 9.05 20.30 -20.99
C ASN A 32 9.38 21.59 -21.76
N ARG A 33 10.57 22.18 -21.55
CA ARG A 33 11.02 23.45 -22.15
C ARG A 33 10.09 24.63 -21.84
N LEU A 34 9.46 24.60 -20.67
CA LEU A 34 8.63 25.69 -20.15
C LEU A 34 9.46 26.51 -19.15
N ASP A 35 9.35 27.84 -19.23
CA ASP A 35 9.95 28.73 -18.24
C ASP A 35 9.08 28.74 -16.96
N PRO A 36 9.62 28.37 -15.78
CA PRO A 36 8.82 28.28 -14.56
C PRO A 36 8.22 29.63 -14.11
N VAL A 37 8.96 30.73 -14.28
CA VAL A 37 8.51 32.06 -13.82
C VAL A 37 7.36 32.55 -14.68
N GLN A 38 7.47 32.41 -16.00
CA GLN A 38 6.40 32.73 -16.93
C GLN A 38 5.19 31.82 -16.71
N PHE A 39 5.42 30.50 -16.55
CA PHE A 39 4.35 29.53 -16.36
C PHE A 39 3.49 29.84 -15.12
N GLN A 40 4.11 30.29 -14.02
CA GLN A 40 3.40 30.66 -12.79
C GLN A 40 2.48 31.88 -12.95
N GLN A 41 2.78 32.79 -13.88
CA GLN A 41 2.03 34.04 -14.07
C GLN A 41 0.80 33.87 -14.98
N GLU A 42 0.78 32.83 -15.80
CA GLU A 42 -0.25 32.59 -16.80
C GLU A 42 -1.39 31.69 -16.27
N GLU A 43 -2.57 31.80 -16.90
CA GLU A 43 -3.64 30.81 -16.75
C GLU A 43 -3.50 29.74 -17.83
N HIS A 44 -3.46 28.48 -17.41
CA HIS A 44 -3.21 27.36 -18.32
C HIS A 44 -4.46 26.51 -18.50
N PRO A 45 -4.81 26.12 -19.74
CA PRO A 45 -5.94 25.24 -20.01
C PRO A 45 -5.89 23.89 -19.28
N ILE A 46 -4.69 23.45 -18.90
CA ILE A 46 -4.47 22.18 -18.18
C ILE A 46 -5.19 22.13 -16.83
N TYR A 47 -5.49 23.29 -16.22
CA TYR A 47 -6.23 23.37 -14.96
C TYR A 47 -7.72 23.07 -15.11
N SER A 48 -8.22 23.03 -16.35
CA SER A 48 -9.62 22.68 -16.62
C SER A 48 -9.80 21.17 -16.66
N THR A 49 -10.77 20.66 -15.91
CA THR A 49 -11.17 19.24 -15.98
C THR A 49 -11.60 18.82 -17.38
N GLN A 50 -12.07 19.77 -18.20
CA GLN A 50 -12.41 19.53 -19.60
C GLN A 50 -11.19 19.16 -20.43
N MET A 51 -10.02 19.74 -20.16
CA MET A 51 -8.79 19.40 -20.86
C MET A 51 -8.37 17.97 -20.52
N SER A 52 -8.43 17.60 -19.23
CA SER A 52 -8.18 16.22 -18.79
C SER A 52 -9.13 15.22 -19.44
N LEU A 53 -10.42 15.57 -19.56
CA LEU A 53 -11.41 14.73 -20.23
C LEU A 53 -11.10 14.54 -21.72
N SER A 54 -10.78 15.63 -22.43
CA SER A 54 -10.41 15.56 -23.85
C SER A 54 -9.17 14.70 -24.08
N SER A 55 -8.17 14.78 -23.18
CA SER A 55 -6.99 13.92 -23.22
C SER A 55 -7.34 12.44 -22.98
N MET A 56 -8.24 12.15 -22.03
CA MET A 56 -8.73 10.79 -21.80
C MET A 56 -9.46 10.24 -23.02
N ASP A 57 -10.36 11.02 -23.62
CA ASP A 57 -11.13 10.60 -24.81
C ASP A 57 -10.17 10.31 -25.99
N SER A 58 -9.17 11.16 -26.18
CA SER A 58 -8.13 10.96 -27.22
C SER A 58 -7.27 9.72 -26.96
N GLY A 59 -7.03 9.40 -25.68
CA GLY A 59 -6.26 8.24 -25.23
C GLY A 59 -7.09 6.96 -25.05
N LEU A 60 -8.39 6.97 -25.37
CA LEU A 60 -9.33 5.87 -25.12
C LEU A 60 -9.39 5.41 -23.64
N VAL A 61 -9.21 6.36 -22.71
CA VAL A 61 -9.32 6.15 -21.26
C VAL A 61 -10.75 6.45 -20.82
N GLU A 62 -11.46 5.42 -20.36
CA GLU A 62 -12.85 5.55 -19.96
C GLU A 62 -13.00 6.17 -18.57
N ALA A 63 -12.11 5.80 -17.65
CA ALA A 63 -12.15 6.26 -16.26
C ALA A 63 -10.76 6.65 -15.73
N GLY A 64 -10.71 7.68 -14.89
CA GLY A 64 -9.49 8.13 -14.23
C GLY A 64 -9.67 8.22 -12.72
N LEU A 65 -8.73 7.66 -11.97
CA LEU A 65 -8.64 7.77 -10.52
C LEU A 65 -7.82 9.01 -10.17
N ILE A 66 -8.48 10.11 -9.84
CA ILE A 66 -7.84 11.39 -9.54
C ILE A 66 -7.54 11.53 -8.04
N SER A 67 -6.29 11.82 -7.72
CA SER A 67 -5.80 11.78 -6.33
C SER A 67 -5.63 13.14 -5.69
N ALA A 68 -6.01 13.25 -4.42
CA ALA A 68 -5.61 14.34 -3.55
C ALA A 68 -4.13 14.19 -3.14
N TRP A 69 -3.47 15.32 -2.83
CA TRP A 69 -2.06 15.42 -2.48
C TRP A 69 -1.88 16.37 -1.30
N TYR A 70 -1.25 15.88 -0.23
CA TYR A 70 -0.91 16.66 0.95
C TYR A 70 0.60 16.60 1.17
N SER A 71 1.22 17.77 1.28
CA SER A 71 2.63 17.95 1.62
C SER A 71 2.77 18.46 3.07
N PRO A 72 4.00 18.49 3.62
CA PRO A 72 4.26 19.14 4.91
C PRO A 72 3.83 20.60 4.99
N GLN A 73 3.63 21.28 3.86
CA GLN A 73 3.16 22.66 3.77
C GLN A 73 1.63 22.76 3.69
N GLY A 74 0.93 21.67 3.38
CA GLY A 74 -0.53 21.61 3.30
C GLY A 74 -1.04 20.90 2.05
N PRO A 75 -2.34 21.02 1.73
CA PRO A 75 -2.91 20.40 0.54
C PRO A 75 -2.36 21.05 -0.73
N MET A 76 -1.71 20.27 -1.58
CA MET A 76 -1.36 20.67 -2.95
C MET A 76 -2.57 20.47 -3.88
N ILE A 77 -3.25 19.33 -3.74
CA ILE A 77 -4.58 19.04 -4.31
C ILE A 77 -5.45 18.58 -3.14
N SER A 78 -6.47 19.35 -2.75
CA SER A 78 -7.32 18.97 -1.62
C SER A 78 -8.33 17.89 -2.02
N ASN A 79 -8.86 17.16 -1.03
CA ASN A 79 -9.98 16.24 -1.28
C ASN A 79 -11.20 16.96 -1.87
N GLU A 80 -11.42 18.23 -1.52
CA GLU A 80 -12.51 19.03 -2.08
C GLU A 80 -12.28 19.39 -3.55
N ASP A 81 -11.03 19.64 -3.97
CA ASP A 81 -10.69 19.86 -5.38
C ASP A 81 -11.00 18.60 -6.21
N VAL A 82 -10.64 17.42 -5.68
CA VAL A 82 -10.96 16.12 -6.27
C VAL A 82 -12.47 15.90 -6.34
N ARG A 83 -13.20 16.18 -5.25
CA ARG A 83 -14.66 16.02 -5.19
C ARG A 83 -15.36 16.89 -6.23
N LYS A 84 -14.92 18.15 -6.41
CA LYS A 84 -15.46 19.05 -7.44
C LYS A 84 -15.20 18.51 -8.84
N ALA A 85 -14.01 17.98 -9.10
CA ALA A 85 -13.69 17.37 -10.39
C ALA A 85 -14.56 16.13 -10.67
N CYS A 86 -14.73 15.24 -9.69
CA CYS A 86 -15.65 14.10 -9.79
C CYS A 86 -17.10 14.52 -10.06
N ALA A 87 -17.58 15.55 -9.36
CA ALA A 87 -18.95 16.05 -9.53
C ALA A 87 -19.18 16.71 -10.91
N ALA A 88 -18.15 17.33 -11.49
CA ALA A 88 -18.24 17.92 -12.83
C ALA A 88 -18.37 16.87 -13.94
N HIS A 89 -17.79 15.68 -13.76
CA HIS A 89 -17.76 14.61 -14.76
C HIS A 89 -18.07 13.23 -14.13
N PRO A 90 -19.31 13.01 -13.67
CA PRO A 90 -19.69 11.78 -12.98
C PRO A 90 -19.51 10.55 -13.88
N GLY A 91 -18.95 9.49 -13.33
CA GLY A 91 -18.65 8.25 -14.05
C GLY A 91 -17.37 8.28 -14.90
N ARG A 92 -16.71 9.43 -15.04
CA ARG A 92 -15.40 9.58 -15.70
C ARG A 92 -14.27 9.71 -14.70
N PHE A 93 -14.50 10.43 -13.61
CA PHE A 93 -13.51 10.63 -12.54
C PHE A 93 -13.95 9.95 -11.25
N PHE A 94 -13.02 9.21 -10.63
CA PHE A 94 -13.20 8.55 -9.36
C PHE A 94 -12.18 9.12 -8.36
N GLY A 95 -12.67 9.57 -7.20
CA GLY A 95 -11.85 10.27 -6.21
C GLY A 95 -10.97 9.32 -5.42
N VAL A 96 -9.71 9.70 -5.22
CA VAL A 96 -8.75 9.01 -4.35
C VAL A 96 -8.34 9.96 -3.23
N ALA A 97 -8.65 9.57 -2.00
CA ALA A 97 -8.53 10.43 -0.82
C ALA A 97 -7.08 10.51 -0.36
N SER A 98 -6.71 11.61 0.28
CA SER A 98 -5.44 11.75 0.99
C SER A 98 -5.67 12.59 2.24
N GLY A 99 -4.65 12.85 3.04
CA GLY A 99 -4.82 13.66 4.23
C GLY A 99 -3.51 14.14 4.86
N ASP A 100 -3.66 15.12 5.75
CA ASP A 100 -2.57 15.77 6.44
C ASP A 100 -2.13 14.97 7.66
N ILE A 101 -0.96 14.32 7.58
CA ILE A 101 -0.49 13.46 8.67
C ILE A 101 0.07 14.23 9.87
N ARG A 102 0.14 15.57 9.82
CA ARG A 102 0.47 16.41 10.99
C ARG A 102 -0.62 16.33 12.05
N ASP A 103 -1.85 16.01 11.64
CA ASP A 103 -2.98 15.70 12.51
C ASP A 103 -3.58 14.34 12.12
N PRO A 104 -3.04 13.21 12.62
CA PRO A 104 -3.47 11.87 12.22
C PRO A 104 -4.94 11.59 12.49
N VAL A 105 -5.51 12.18 13.54
CA VAL A 105 -6.92 11.98 13.90
C VAL A 105 -7.81 12.65 12.86
N ARG A 106 -7.55 13.92 12.55
CA ARG A 106 -8.31 14.65 11.54
C ARG A 106 -8.11 14.07 10.15
N CYS A 107 -6.90 13.62 9.82
CA CYS A 107 -6.59 12.92 8.58
C CYS A 107 -7.50 11.69 8.37
N VAL A 108 -7.59 10.82 9.37
CA VAL A 108 -8.46 9.64 9.29
C VAL A 108 -9.93 10.01 9.22
N GLN A 109 -10.38 11.02 9.96
CA GLN A 109 -11.77 11.51 9.89
C GLN A 109 -12.10 12.03 8.49
N GLU A 110 -11.19 12.79 7.88
CA GLU A 110 -11.35 13.31 6.54
C GLU A 110 -11.42 12.19 5.51
N ILE A 111 -10.50 11.22 5.57
CA ILE A 111 -10.49 10.03 4.69
C ILE A 111 -11.82 9.28 4.79
N ARG A 112 -12.29 9.00 6.01
CA ARG A 112 -13.58 8.31 6.23
C ARG A 112 -14.73 9.10 5.63
N ASN A 113 -14.78 10.41 5.86
CA ASN A 113 -15.83 11.26 5.30
C ASN A 113 -15.86 11.18 3.76
N PHE A 114 -14.72 11.30 3.09
CA PHE A 114 -14.69 11.28 1.62
C PHE A 114 -15.00 9.91 1.02
N VAL A 115 -14.57 8.82 1.66
CA VAL A 115 -14.91 7.46 1.21
C VAL A 115 -16.39 7.17 1.44
N GLN A 116 -16.92 7.45 2.62
CA GLN A 116 -18.30 7.08 3.00
C GLN A 116 -19.36 8.00 2.41
N ASN A 117 -19.11 9.33 2.41
CA ASN A 117 -20.12 10.32 2.07
C ASN A 117 -19.94 10.93 0.67
N HIS A 118 -18.76 10.79 0.06
CA HIS A 118 -18.45 11.36 -1.26
C HIS A 118 -18.06 10.32 -2.31
N GLY A 119 -18.09 9.03 -1.96
CA GLY A 119 -17.89 7.93 -2.92
C GLY A 119 -16.46 7.78 -3.42
N PHE A 120 -15.47 8.24 -2.65
CA PHE A 120 -14.05 8.02 -2.99
C PHE A 120 -13.72 6.53 -2.90
N VAL A 121 -12.95 6.05 -3.87
CA VAL A 121 -12.78 4.60 -4.11
C VAL A 121 -11.44 4.05 -3.62
N ALA A 122 -10.52 4.92 -3.20
CA ALA A 122 -9.18 4.55 -2.74
C ALA A 122 -8.61 5.64 -1.83
N VAL A 123 -7.49 5.32 -1.18
CA VAL A 123 -6.67 6.28 -0.42
C VAL A 123 -5.26 6.30 -0.99
N ARG A 124 -4.64 7.47 -1.11
CA ARG A 124 -3.26 7.63 -1.56
C ARG A 124 -2.43 8.38 -0.54
N ILE A 125 -1.26 7.83 -0.24
CA ILE A 125 -0.26 8.45 0.62
C ILE A 125 1.10 8.43 -0.10
N LEU A 126 1.86 9.51 0.07
CA LEU A 126 3.16 9.70 -0.57
C LEU A 126 4.24 9.83 0.50
N PRO A 127 4.73 8.72 1.12
CA PRO A 127 5.67 8.79 2.23
C PRO A 127 6.91 9.65 1.96
N TRP A 128 7.42 9.63 0.72
CA TRP A 128 8.56 10.44 0.29
C TRP A 128 8.32 11.95 0.39
N LEU A 129 7.10 12.42 0.14
CA LEU A 129 6.75 13.84 0.24
C LEU A 129 6.80 14.32 1.70
N TRP A 130 6.60 13.38 2.63
CA TRP A 130 6.70 13.59 4.08
C TRP A 130 8.10 13.27 4.63
N GLN A 131 9.05 12.86 3.79
CA GLN A 131 10.37 12.36 4.19
C GLN A 131 10.27 11.21 5.22
N LYS A 132 9.26 10.35 5.06
CA LYS A 132 9.01 9.18 5.92
C LYS A 132 9.09 7.88 5.13
N TYR A 133 9.39 6.78 5.82
CA TYR A 133 9.25 5.45 5.26
C TYR A 133 7.78 5.01 5.27
N ALA A 134 7.41 4.13 4.34
CA ALA A 134 6.03 3.61 4.27
C ALA A 134 5.61 2.83 5.53
N ASN A 135 6.54 2.36 6.35
CA ASN A 135 6.28 1.70 7.63
C ASN A 135 6.37 2.63 8.85
N ASP A 136 6.45 3.96 8.66
CA ASP A 136 6.42 4.91 9.78
C ASP A 136 5.07 4.78 10.54
N PRO A 137 5.08 4.69 11.89
CA PRO A 137 3.87 4.51 12.69
C PRO A 137 2.77 5.56 12.45
N LEU A 138 3.13 6.76 11.98
CA LEU A 138 2.16 7.81 11.64
C LEU A 138 1.15 7.38 10.56
N PHE A 139 1.50 6.42 9.72
CA PHE A 139 0.61 5.94 8.66
C PHE A 139 -0.33 4.79 9.09
N TYR A 140 -0.06 4.13 10.22
CA TYR A 140 -0.84 2.96 10.65
C TYR A 140 -2.33 3.26 10.91
N PRO A 141 -2.72 4.43 11.47
CA PRO A 141 -4.13 4.81 11.58
C PRO A 141 -4.83 4.89 10.21
N ILE A 142 -4.11 5.36 9.18
CA ILE A 142 -4.63 5.45 7.81
C ILE A 142 -4.79 4.04 7.22
N TYR A 143 -3.81 3.16 7.44
CA TYR A 143 -3.88 1.76 6.96
C TYR A 143 -5.05 1.02 7.59
N THR A 144 -5.24 1.19 8.90
CA THR A 144 -6.37 0.64 9.63
C THR A 144 -7.70 1.17 9.06
N ALA A 145 -7.79 2.48 8.81
CA ALA A 145 -8.97 3.08 8.19
C ALA A 145 -9.26 2.50 6.79
N CYS A 146 -8.23 2.29 5.96
CA CYS A 146 -8.41 1.68 4.63
C CYS A 146 -8.95 0.25 4.73
N VAL A 147 -8.42 -0.57 5.65
CA VAL A 147 -8.88 -1.94 5.90
C VAL A 147 -10.33 -1.95 6.37
N GLU A 148 -10.70 -1.09 7.32
CA GLU A 148 -12.08 -0.99 7.83
C GLU A 148 -13.07 -0.49 6.78
N LEU A 149 -12.64 0.44 5.93
CA LEU A 149 -13.45 0.98 4.84
C LEU A 149 -13.52 0.04 3.63
N GLY A 150 -12.66 -0.97 3.56
CA GLY A 150 -12.58 -1.88 2.42
C GLY A 150 -12.08 -1.23 1.13
N VAL A 151 -11.24 -0.20 1.24
CA VAL A 151 -10.68 0.53 0.08
C VAL A 151 -9.18 0.27 -0.08
N PRO A 152 -8.67 0.21 -1.33
CA PRO A 152 -7.25 0.06 -1.58
C PRO A 152 -6.45 1.29 -1.13
N LEU A 153 -5.24 1.03 -0.66
CA LEU A 153 -4.23 2.03 -0.34
C LEU A 153 -3.18 2.07 -1.46
N CYS A 154 -3.03 3.21 -2.11
CA CYS A 154 -2.01 3.49 -3.11
C CYS A 154 -0.80 4.16 -2.44
N LEU A 155 0.35 3.48 -2.45
CA LEU A 155 1.61 4.00 -1.93
C LEU A 155 2.60 4.26 -3.06
N GLN A 156 3.36 5.34 -2.96
CA GLN A 156 4.52 5.59 -3.81
C GLN A 156 5.78 5.52 -2.96
N VAL A 157 6.67 4.58 -3.27
CA VAL A 157 7.91 4.32 -2.50
C VAL A 157 9.13 4.54 -3.40
N PRO A 158 9.40 5.79 -3.85
CA PRO A 158 10.45 6.06 -4.83
C PRO A 158 11.86 6.01 -4.22
N SER A 159 11.99 6.20 -2.90
CA SER A 159 13.29 6.36 -2.23
C SER A 159 14.15 5.10 -2.27
N VAL A 160 13.56 3.91 -2.20
CA VAL A 160 14.32 2.65 -2.23
C VAL A 160 14.86 2.38 -3.63
N ILE A 161 14.04 2.65 -4.66
CA ILE A 161 14.48 2.54 -6.06
C ILE A 161 15.56 3.58 -6.34
N GLN A 162 15.39 4.84 -5.93
CA GLN A 162 16.36 5.90 -6.19
C GLN A 162 17.69 5.70 -5.45
N ALA A 163 17.68 5.15 -4.23
CA ALA A 163 18.90 4.76 -3.51
C ALA A 163 19.61 3.55 -4.17
N ALA A 164 18.85 2.56 -4.63
CA ALA A 164 19.38 1.42 -5.40
C ALA A 164 20.01 1.86 -6.73
N GLN A 165 19.39 2.85 -7.36
CA GLN A 165 19.88 3.51 -8.56
C GLN A 165 21.21 4.23 -8.32
N CYS A 166 21.34 5.06 -7.28
CA CYS A 166 22.59 5.76 -6.99
C CYS A 166 23.73 4.85 -6.46
N GLY A 167 23.52 3.53 -6.36
CA GLY A 167 24.49 2.57 -5.82
C GLY A 167 24.82 2.83 -4.34
N HIS A 168 23.97 3.58 -3.64
CA HIS A 168 24.23 4.14 -2.33
C HIS A 168 23.24 3.59 -1.31
N TYR A 169 23.23 2.27 -1.12
CA TYR A 169 22.61 1.67 0.05
C TYR A 169 23.51 0.58 0.63
N PRO A 170 23.62 0.50 1.97
CA PRO A 170 24.55 -0.41 2.63
C PRO A 170 24.13 -1.86 2.39
N ILE A 171 25.04 -2.66 1.82
CA ILE A 171 24.89 -4.11 1.79
C ILE A 171 25.10 -4.61 3.22
N ASP A 172 24.15 -5.37 3.76
CA ASP A 172 24.28 -5.98 5.09
C ASP A 172 25.52 -6.87 5.18
N GLY A 173 26.25 -6.79 6.29
CA GLY A 173 27.51 -7.51 6.46
C GLY A 173 27.40 -9.02 6.20
N ARG A 174 26.26 -9.64 6.54
CA ARG A 174 26.00 -11.06 6.27
C ARG A 174 25.97 -11.36 4.77
N LEU A 175 25.44 -10.45 3.97
CA LEU A 175 25.43 -10.59 2.51
C LEU A 175 26.79 -10.24 1.90
N GLN A 176 27.53 -9.31 2.50
CA GLN A 176 28.91 -9.01 2.10
C GLN A 176 29.81 -10.25 2.25
N GLU A 177 29.70 -10.99 3.35
CA GLU A 177 30.44 -12.26 3.55
C GLU A 177 30.15 -13.29 2.46
N VAL A 178 28.89 -13.38 2.01
CA VAL A 178 28.49 -14.27 0.91
C VAL A 178 29.10 -13.79 -0.41
N PHE A 179 29.06 -12.49 -0.69
CA PHE A 179 29.67 -11.91 -1.89
C PHE A 179 31.17 -12.13 -1.92
N GLU A 180 31.85 -11.94 -0.80
CA GLU A 180 33.29 -12.21 -0.65
C GLU A 180 33.62 -13.69 -0.87
N ALA A 181 32.82 -14.61 -0.32
CA ALA A 181 33.02 -16.05 -0.53
C ALA A 181 32.87 -16.45 -2.01
N ILE A 182 31.88 -15.88 -2.71
CA ILE A 182 31.67 -16.11 -4.14
C ILE A 182 32.82 -15.48 -4.97
N ARG A 183 33.18 -14.22 -4.70
CA ARG A 183 34.29 -13.53 -5.40
C ARG A 183 35.65 -14.20 -5.16
N GLY A 184 35.84 -14.79 -3.99
CA GLY A 184 37.04 -15.55 -3.61
C GLY A 184 37.09 -16.95 -4.22
N GLY A 185 36.07 -17.37 -4.97
CA GLY A 185 36.04 -18.64 -5.71
C GLY A 185 35.83 -19.89 -4.90
N LYS A 186 35.23 -19.75 -3.72
CA LYS A 186 34.83 -20.87 -2.88
C LYS A 186 33.89 -21.86 -3.59
N PHE A 187 33.10 -21.38 -4.55
CA PHE A 187 32.08 -22.18 -5.27
C PHE A 187 32.46 -22.52 -6.70
N SER A 188 33.61 -22.05 -7.20
CA SER A 188 34.03 -22.26 -8.59
C SER A 188 34.87 -23.51 -8.77
N GLU A 189 35.21 -24.23 -7.69
CA GLU A 189 35.99 -25.48 -7.72
C GLU A 189 37.34 -25.38 -8.46
N GLY A 190 37.88 -24.17 -8.62
CA GLY A 190 39.10 -23.90 -9.39
C GLY A 190 38.88 -23.67 -10.88
N GLU A 191 37.63 -23.72 -11.37
CA GLU A 191 37.26 -23.47 -12.76
C GLU A 191 37.18 -21.95 -13.05
N PRO A 192 38.08 -21.39 -13.90
CA PRO A 192 38.14 -19.96 -14.14
C PRO A 192 36.90 -19.39 -14.84
N ASP A 193 36.29 -20.16 -15.74
CA ASP A 193 35.11 -19.74 -16.48
C ASP A 193 33.89 -19.62 -15.54
N ALA A 194 33.69 -20.61 -14.65
CA ALA A 194 32.65 -20.55 -13.62
C ALA A 194 32.86 -19.38 -12.65
N GLN A 195 34.12 -19.09 -12.28
CA GLN A 195 34.45 -17.91 -11.47
C GLN A 195 34.04 -16.60 -12.15
N ALA A 196 34.35 -16.48 -13.44
CA ALA A 196 34.01 -15.30 -14.22
C ALA A 196 32.49 -15.12 -14.33
N GLU A 197 31.74 -16.20 -14.52
CA GLU A 197 30.27 -16.18 -14.55
C GLU A 197 29.67 -15.71 -13.22
N PHE A 198 30.12 -16.27 -12.09
CA PHE A 198 29.63 -15.85 -10.76
C PHE A 198 29.97 -14.39 -10.46
N ASN A 199 31.17 -13.94 -10.80
CA ASN A 199 31.55 -12.53 -10.66
C ASN A 199 30.66 -11.63 -11.51
N SER A 200 30.34 -12.04 -12.74
CA SER A 200 29.44 -11.27 -13.63
C SER A 200 28.03 -11.11 -13.04
N ILE A 201 27.49 -12.14 -12.38
CA ILE A 201 26.20 -12.07 -11.68
C ILE A 201 26.27 -11.04 -10.54
N LEU A 202 27.31 -11.10 -9.70
CA LEU A 202 27.49 -10.15 -8.60
C LEU A 202 27.71 -8.72 -9.10
N ASP A 203 28.47 -8.54 -10.17
CA ASP A 203 28.74 -7.22 -10.76
C ASP A 203 27.46 -6.56 -11.30
N ARG A 204 26.54 -7.36 -11.88
CA ARG A 204 25.21 -6.90 -12.30
C ARG A 204 24.37 -6.47 -11.09
N LEU A 205 24.35 -7.26 -10.03
CA LEU A 205 23.58 -6.98 -8.83
C LEU A 205 24.11 -5.74 -8.07
N CYS A 206 25.43 -5.59 -7.99
CA CYS A 206 26.10 -4.49 -7.26
C CYS A 206 26.22 -3.19 -8.06
N ASN A 207 25.67 -3.12 -9.29
CA ASN A 207 25.61 -1.89 -10.07
C ASN A 207 27.00 -1.27 -10.35
N LEU A 208 27.97 -2.06 -10.82
CA LEU A 208 29.22 -1.48 -11.35
C LEU A 208 28.89 -0.71 -12.65
N GLN A 209 29.07 0.61 -12.61
CA GLN A 209 28.83 1.58 -13.69
C GLN A 209 29.47 1.20 -15.05
N ALA A 210 30.39 0.24 -15.06
CA ALA A 210 31.12 -0.27 -16.22
C ALA A 210 30.28 -1.09 -17.22
N ALA A 211 29.11 -1.62 -16.85
CA ALA A 211 28.36 -2.56 -17.70
C ALA A 211 27.49 -1.91 -18.79
N GLY A 212 27.45 -0.57 -18.90
CA GLY A 212 26.73 0.17 -19.95
C GLY A 212 25.22 -0.05 -20.01
N THR A 213 24.67 -0.86 -19.11
CA THR A 213 23.26 -1.25 -18.99
C THR A 213 22.88 -1.17 -17.52
N TRP A 214 21.81 -0.45 -17.23
CA TRP A 214 21.35 -0.19 -15.87
C TRP A 214 20.43 -1.31 -15.39
N ASP A 215 21.01 -2.38 -14.85
CA ASP A 215 20.23 -3.55 -14.40
C ASP A 215 20.21 -3.76 -12.88
N GLY A 216 21.27 -3.42 -12.12
CA GLY A 216 21.32 -3.31 -10.64
C GLY A 216 20.54 -4.31 -9.78
N ASP A 217 20.27 -3.91 -8.54
CA ASP A 217 19.28 -4.59 -7.69
C ASP A 217 17.85 -4.16 -8.06
N ARG A 218 17.44 -4.46 -9.29
CA ARG A 218 16.14 -4.04 -9.87
C ARG A 218 14.95 -4.41 -8.99
N TYR A 219 15.03 -5.54 -8.32
CA TYR A 219 13.94 -6.08 -7.49
C TYR A 219 14.17 -5.85 -6.00
N LEU A 220 15.19 -5.06 -5.62
CA LEU A 220 15.48 -4.69 -4.23
C LEU A 220 15.77 -5.90 -3.32
N VAL A 221 16.28 -7.00 -3.89
CA VAL A 221 16.54 -8.26 -3.19
C VAL A 221 17.70 -8.13 -2.21
N ILE A 222 18.74 -7.37 -2.57
CA ILE A 222 19.87 -7.08 -1.67
C ILE A 222 19.39 -6.18 -0.54
N HIS A 223 18.55 -5.18 -0.85
CA HIS A 223 17.95 -4.31 0.16
C HIS A 223 17.09 -5.10 1.16
N ASP A 224 16.28 -6.06 0.67
CA ASP A 224 15.35 -6.83 1.50
C ASP A 224 16.00 -8.02 2.21
N PHE A 225 17.22 -8.42 1.81
CA PHE A 225 17.95 -9.56 2.37
C PHE A 225 18.01 -9.59 3.91
N PRO A 226 18.31 -8.48 4.63
CA PRO A 226 18.39 -8.49 6.09
C PRO A 226 17.06 -8.89 6.72
N SER A 227 15.97 -8.30 6.20
CA SER A 227 14.61 -8.59 6.69
C SER A 227 14.20 -10.03 6.41
N PHE A 228 14.63 -10.58 5.27
CA PHE A 228 14.41 -11.98 4.93
C PHE A 228 15.15 -12.92 5.91
N VAL A 229 16.42 -12.68 6.18
CA VAL A 229 17.21 -13.48 7.13
C VAL A 229 16.64 -13.40 8.53
N ASP A 230 16.25 -12.20 8.98
CA ASP A 230 15.65 -12.01 10.30
C ASP A 230 14.29 -12.71 10.42
N ALA A 231 13.50 -12.72 9.33
CA ALA A 231 12.26 -13.47 9.27
C ALA A 231 12.50 -14.99 9.33
N GLN A 232 13.50 -15.50 8.60
CA GLN A 232 13.90 -16.92 8.68
C GLN A 232 14.35 -17.31 10.09
N ALA A 233 15.14 -16.47 10.76
CA ALA A 233 15.55 -16.72 12.14
C ALA A 233 14.36 -16.81 13.10
N LYS A 234 13.33 -15.96 12.90
CA LYS A 234 12.07 -16.04 13.65
C LYS A 234 11.31 -17.32 13.36
N VAL A 235 11.26 -17.75 12.09
CA VAL A 235 10.64 -19.03 11.69
C VAL A 235 11.36 -20.19 12.37
N ASP A 236 12.68 -20.25 12.32
CA ASP A 236 13.48 -21.31 12.96
C ASP A 236 13.28 -21.36 14.47
N ALA A 237 13.27 -20.20 15.12
CA ALA A 237 12.98 -20.10 16.55
C ALA A 237 11.56 -20.60 16.88
N THR A 238 10.58 -20.19 16.08
CA THR A 238 9.17 -20.56 16.28
C THR A 238 8.92 -22.04 15.98
N TYR A 239 9.59 -22.61 14.98
CA TYR A 239 9.45 -24.01 14.59
C TYR A 239 9.88 -24.98 15.70
N LYS A 240 10.82 -24.57 16.56
CA LYS A 240 11.22 -25.33 17.77
C LYS A 240 10.07 -25.43 18.78
N ASP A 241 9.22 -24.41 18.89
CA ASP A 241 7.96 -24.48 19.63
C ASP A 241 6.89 -25.10 18.73
N LYS A 242 6.83 -26.43 18.75
CA LYS A 242 5.85 -27.27 18.02
C LYS A 242 4.42 -26.75 18.14
N ALA A 243 4.10 -26.21 19.30
CA ALA A 243 2.74 -25.94 19.69
C ALA A 243 2.31 -24.54 19.22
N THR A 244 3.17 -23.53 19.39
CA THR A 244 3.00 -22.23 18.75
C THR A 244 3.04 -22.35 17.22
N TRP A 245 3.97 -23.15 16.68
CA TRP A 245 4.04 -23.43 15.25
C TRP A 245 2.72 -24.01 14.72
N CYS A 246 2.18 -25.04 15.36
CA CYS A 246 0.91 -25.66 14.98
C CYS A 246 -0.24 -24.64 14.96
N ARG A 247 -0.35 -23.80 16.00
CA ARG A 247 -1.35 -22.74 16.07
C ARG A 247 -1.23 -21.76 14.90
N LEU A 248 -0.01 -21.25 14.64
CA LEU A 248 0.25 -20.29 13.57
C LEU A 248 0.01 -20.90 12.19
N SER A 249 0.42 -22.15 11.95
CA SER A 249 0.19 -22.85 10.68
C SER A 249 -1.32 -23.05 10.41
N ILE A 250 -2.09 -23.45 11.42
CA ILE A 250 -3.55 -23.59 11.29
C ILE A 250 -4.18 -22.22 11.02
N GLN A 251 -3.78 -21.19 11.77
CA GLN A 251 -4.30 -19.85 11.59
C GLN A 251 -4.01 -19.33 10.19
N ALA A 252 -2.77 -19.47 9.70
CA ALA A 252 -2.37 -19.10 8.35
C ALA A 252 -3.23 -19.85 7.32
N ALA A 253 -3.32 -21.19 7.41
CA ALA A 253 -4.15 -22.01 6.53
C ALA A 253 -5.62 -21.57 6.48
N SER A 254 -6.19 -21.23 7.64
CA SER A 254 -7.59 -20.78 7.72
C SER A 254 -7.83 -19.32 7.33
N SER A 255 -6.78 -18.48 7.36
CA SER A 255 -6.86 -17.06 7.02
C SER A 255 -6.52 -16.79 5.55
N MET A 256 -6.00 -17.79 4.85
CA MET A 256 -5.77 -17.69 3.42
C MET A 256 -7.12 -17.75 2.68
N SER A 257 -7.31 -16.81 1.77
CA SER A 257 -8.47 -16.77 0.87
C SER A 257 -8.21 -17.68 -0.34
N ARG A 258 -9.03 -17.54 -1.39
CA ARG A 258 -8.93 -18.30 -2.64
C ARG A 258 -7.53 -18.22 -3.24
N PHE A 259 -6.86 -19.36 -3.42
CA PHE A 259 -5.57 -19.47 -4.09
C PHE A 259 -5.72 -19.50 -5.61
N SER A 260 -4.69 -19.06 -6.33
CA SER A 260 -4.60 -19.21 -7.78
C SER A 260 -4.74 -20.69 -8.20
N THR A 261 -4.21 -21.60 -7.40
CA THR A 261 -4.29 -23.05 -7.62
C THR A 261 -5.70 -23.61 -7.44
N ASP A 262 -6.59 -22.96 -6.69
CA ASP A 262 -7.98 -23.45 -6.53
C ASP A 262 -8.71 -23.52 -7.87
N ARG A 263 -8.45 -22.53 -8.75
CA ARG A 263 -8.97 -22.54 -10.12
C ARG A 263 -8.37 -23.69 -10.92
N THR A 264 -7.05 -23.84 -10.89
CA THR A 264 -6.36 -24.90 -11.63
C THR A 264 -6.80 -26.28 -11.16
N ILE A 265 -6.93 -26.54 -9.86
CA ILE A 265 -7.42 -27.82 -9.32
C ILE A 265 -8.85 -28.09 -9.79
N ALA A 266 -9.73 -27.07 -9.79
CA ALA A 266 -11.09 -27.22 -10.31
C ALA A 266 -11.11 -27.54 -11.81
N GLU A 267 -10.27 -26.89 -12.61
CA GLU A 267 -10.13 -27.15 -14.06
C GLU A 267 -9.57 -28.55 -14.32
N TYR A 268 -8.57 -29.01 -13.56
CA TYR A 268 -8.06 -30.38 -13.65
C TYR A 268 -9.12 -31.41 -13.24
N ALA A 269 -9.86 -31.13 -12.17
CA ALA A 269 -10.94 -31.98 -11.70
C ALA A 269 -12.02 -32.18 -12.77
N ASP A 270 -12.39 -31.12 -13.48
CA ASP A 270 -13.42 -31.16 -14.52
C ASP A 270 -12.90 -31.77 -15.84
N VAL A 271 -11.78 -31.24 -16.35
CA VAL A 271 -11.30 -31.53 -17.71
C VAL A 271 -10.50 -32.83 -17.80
N ILE A 272 -9.67 -33.12 -16.80
CA ILE A 272 -8.73 -34.25 -16.87
C ILE A 272 -9.24 -35.44 -16.07
N TRP A 273 -9.61 -35.21 -14.81
CA TRP A 273 -10.00 -36.31 -13.92
C TRP A 273 -11.49 -36.68 -14.04
N GLY A 274 -12.32 -35.80 -14.59
CA GLY A 274 -13.76 -36.01 -14.73
C GLY A 274 -14.46 -36.25 -13.38
N VAL A 275 -13.89 -35.73 -12.29
CA VAL A 275 -14.41 -35.94 -10.93
C VAL A 275 -15.42 -34.86 -10.59
N LYS A 276 -16.62 -35.30 -10.18
CA LYS A 276 -17.67 -34.39 -9.73
C LYS A 276 -17.46 -34.04 -8.26
N PRO A 277 -17.77 -32.80 -7.81
CA PRO A 277 -17.75 -32.45 -6.41
C PRO A 277 -18.57 -33.45 -5.59
N ALA A 278 -17.89 -34.21 -4.73
CA ALA A 278 -18.57 -35.10 -3.81
C ALA A 278 -19.22 -34.26 -2.73
N ARG A 279 -20.54 -34.39 -2.57
CA ARG A 279 -21.24 -33.77 -1.45
C ARG A 279 -20.71 -34.45 -0.19
N ARG A 280 -19.98 -33.73 0.65
CA ARG A 280 -19.73 -34.20 2.01
C ARG A 280 -21.09 -34.24 2.68
N GLU A 281 -21.54 -35.44 3.03
CA GLU A 281 -22.64 -35.60 3.98
C GLU A 281 -22.14 -35.01 5.31
N LEU A 282 -22.40 -33.72 5.49
CA LEU A 282 -22.38 -33.13 6.80
C LEU A 282 -23.62 -33.71 7.47
N GLU A 283 -23.46 -34.83 8.17
CA GLU A 283 -24.47 -35.17 9.17
C GLU A 283 -24.67 -33.93 10.02
N PRO A 284 -25.93 -33.52 10.29
CA PRO A 284 -26.16 -32.45 11.23
C PRO A 284 -25.41 -32.85 12.49
N VAL A 285 -24.39 -32.08 12.84
CA VAL A 285 -23.74 -32.22 14.14
C VAL A 285 -24.82 -31.83 15.13
N VAL A 286 -25.61 -32.82 15.55
CA VAL A 286 -26.36 -32.74 16.79
C VAL A 286 -25.26 -32.48 17.81
N VAL A 287 -25.26 -31.29 18.40
CA VAL A 287 -24.43 -30.97 19.56
C VAL A 287 -25.00 -31.74 20.76
N GLY A 288 -25.10 -33.07 20.62
CA GLY A 288 -24.99 -33.99 21.73
C GLY A 288 -23.50 -34.13 21.99
N SER A 289 -23.13 -34.19 23.26
CA SER A 289 -21.75 -34.32 23.73
C SER A 289 -21.05 -35.53 23.13
N VAL A 290 -20.53 -35.42 21.90
CA VAL A 290 -19.45 -36.26 21.44
C VAL A 290 -18.29 -35.92 22.37
N PRO A 291 -17.73 -36.87 23.13
CA PRO A 291 -16.51 -36.62 23.86
C PRO A 291 -15.45 -36.34 22.80
N VAL A 292 -15.19 -35.06 22.53
CA VAL A 292 -13.93 -34.66 21.91
C VAL A 292 -12.89 -35.27 22.83
N PRO A 293 -12.03 -36.20 22.34
CA PRO A 293 -10.95 -36.72 23.17
C PRO A 293 -10.24 -35.49 23.71
N LYS A 294 -10.31 -35.28 25.04
CA LYS A 294 -9.58 -34.18 25.64
C LYS A 294 -8.14 -34.38 25.17
N PRO A 295 -7.52 -33.38 24.51
CA PRO A 295 -6.12 -33.50 24.18
C PRO A 295 -5.43 -33.89 25.48
N LYS A 296 -4.51 -34.86 25.43
CA LYS A 296 -3.68 -35.17 26.59
C LYS A 296 -3.18 -33.83 27.14
N ALA A 297 -3.14 -33.64 28.46
CA ALA A 297 -2.82 -32.34 29.06
C ALA A 297 -1.50 -31.74 28.48
N GLU A 298 -0.63 -32.63 28.02
CA GLU A 298 0.61 -32.41 27.27
C GLU A 298 0.45 -31.63 25.94
N CYS A 299 -0.69 -31.75 25.26
CA CYS A 299 -1.00 -31.11 23.96
C CYS A 299 -1.87 -29.85 24.09
N ILE A 300 -2.34 -29.51 25.29
CA ILE A 300 -3.12 -28.30 25.53
C ILE A 300 -2.15 -27.18 25.85
N LEU A 301 -1.85 -26.34 24.86
CA LEU A 301 -1.22 -25.06 25.15
C LEU A 301 -2.21 -24.18 25.90
N LYS A 302 -1.78 -23.63 27.03
CA LYS A 302 -2.45 -22.48 27.64
C LYS A 302 -2.29 -21.31 26.70
N VAL A 303 -3.32 -21.02 25.91
CA VAL A 303 -3.39 -19.82 25.10
C VAL A 303 -3.97 -18.73 25.99
N ASP A 304 -3.20 -17.69 26.29
CA ASP A 304 -3.73 -16.48 26.93
C ASP A 304 -4.86 -15.92 26.05
N ALA A 305 -5.95 -15.50 26.70
CA ALA A 305 -7.18 -15.13 26.02
C ALA A 305 -6.92 -14.02 24.98
N ILE A 306 -7.07 -14.34 23.69
CA ILE A 306 -7.11 -13.34 22.63
C ILE A 306 -8.41 -12.55 22.83
N PRO A 307 -8.37 -11.22 23.00
CA PRO A 307 -9.58 -10.41 23.09
C PRO A 307 -10.38 -10.60 21.80
N LYS A 308 -11.60 -11.12 21.94
CA LYS A 308 -12.51 -11.34 20.80
C LYS A 308 -12.85 -9.99 20.18
N ALA A 309 -12.36 -9.72 18.97
CA ALA A 309 -12.92 -8.67 18.13
C ALA A 309 -14.42 -8.97 17.92
N ALA A 310 -15.28 -8.00 18.23
CA ALA A 310 -16.71 -8.14 18.05
C ALA A 310 -17.01 -8.47 16.59
N ARG A 311 -17.76 -9.56 16.35
CA ARG A 311 -18.26 -9.88 15.00
C ARG A 311 -19.15 -8.74 14.53
N PRO A 312 -18.97 -8.20 13.32
CA PRO A 312 -19.97 -7.31 12.74
C PRO A 312 -21.28 -8.09 12.56
N VAL A 313 -22.37 -7.48 13.03
CA VAL A 313 -23.74 -7.99 12.89
C VAL A 313 -24.05 -8.10 11.40
N LYS A 314 -24.58 -9.25 10.97
CA LYS A 314 -25.10 -9.42 9.61
C LYS A 314 -26.35 -8.54 9.46
N ASP A 315 -26.20 -7.38 8.84
CA ASP A 315 -27.36 -6.61 8.37
C ASP A 315 -27.99 -7.31 7.18
N THR A 316 -29.15 -7.92 7.43
CA THR A 316 -30.09 -8.33 6.39
C THR A 316 -30.81 -7.09 5.87
N LEU A 317 -30.33 -6.53 4.77
CA LEU A 317 -31.06 -5.53 3.98
C LEU A 317 -32.41 -6.12 3.51
N ARG A 318 -33.52 -5.57 4.02
CA ARG A 318 -34.83 -5.57 3.32
C ARG A 318 -35.15 -4.13 2.90
N PRO A 319 -35.77 -3.91 1.73
CA PRO A 319 -36.05 -2.57 1.20
C PRO A 319 -37.43 -2.01 1.66
N GLY A 320 -37.49 -0.69 1.84
CA GLY A 320 -38.68 0.13 2.15
C GLY A 320 -38.85 0.39 3.66
N THR A 321 -39.04 1.61 4.18
CA THR A 321 -39.82 2.76 3.70
C THR A 321 -39.34 4.01 4.48
N LEU A 322 -39.34 5.17 3.83
CA LEU A 322 -39.03 6.48 4.41
C LEU A 322 -40.04 6.86 5.52
N SER A 323 -39.55 7.45 6.61
CA SER A 323 -40.29 8.48 7.36
C SER A 323 -39.33 9.35 8.19
N ALA A 324 -39.72 10.62 8.29
CA ALA A 324 -38.99 11.76 8.80
C ALA A 324 -38.90 11.85 10.34
N ASP A 325 -38.10 12.84 10.76
CA ASP A 325 -38.08 13.52 12.06
C ASP A 325 -37.21 12.93 13.19
N ALA A 326 -36.05 13.58 13.42
CA ALA A 326 -35.63 14.04 14.74
C ALA A 326 -34.44 15.03 14.64
N LYS A 327 -34.71 16.29 14.96
CA LYS A 327 -33.73 17.35 15.24
C LYS A 327 -32.96 17.04 16.53
N ALA A 328 -31.66 17.33 16.56
CA ALA A 328 -30.95 17.64 17.81
C ALA A 328 -29.74 18.56 17.53
N GLU A 329 -29.74 19.72 18.18
CA GLU A 329 -28.73 20.79 18.14
C GLU A 329 -27.48 20.47 19.01
N PRO A 330 -26.33 21.15 18.79
CA PRO A 330 -25.06 20.83 19.42
C PRO A 330 -24.82 21.63 20.72
N LYS A 331 -24.26 20.98 21.75
CA LYS A 331 -23.71 21.68 22.94
C LYS A 331 -22.23 21.97 22.77
N GLN A 332 -21.90 23.26 22.73
CA GLN A 332 -20.55 23.82 22.80
C GLN A 332 -19.94 23.62 24.21
N GLY A 333 -18.70 23.15 24.27
CA GLY A 333 -17.86 23.16 25.47
C GLY A 333 -16.54 23.85 25.14
N LYS A 334 -16.31 25.01 25.76
CA LYS A 334 -15.16 25.90 25.58
C LYS A 334 -13.86 25.27 26.07
N VAL A 335 -12.79 25.41 25.27
CA VAL A 335 -11.39 25.15 25.65
C VAL A 335 -10.78 26.49 26.09
N ASN A 336 -10.19 26.54 27.29
CA ASN A 336 -9.37 27.65 27.76
C ASN A 336 -7.90 27.30 27.48
N VAL A 337 -7.24 28.12 26.67
CA VAL A 337 -5.80 28.09 26.42
C VAL A 337 -5.16 29.11 27.36
N GLN A 338 -4.15 28.68 28.12
CA GLN A 338 -3.19 29.60 28.75
C GLN A 338 -1.84 29.38 28.06
N GLU A 339 -1.43 30.42 27.33
CA GLU A 339 -0.09 30.63 26.81
C GLU A 339 0.88 30.88 27.97
N SER A 340 2.10 30.35 27.86
CA SER A 340 3.26 30.87 28.58
C SER A 340 4.46 30.87 27.65
N ASP A 341 4.81 32.08 27.22
CA ASP A 341 6.09 32.44 26.62
C ASP A 341 7.27 32.09 27.55
N ALA A 342 8.36 31.59 26.98
CA ALA A 342 9.68 31.76 27.54
C ALA A 342 10.72 31.81 26.41
N ALA A 343 11.52 32.88 26.48
CA ALA A 343 12.39 33.40 25.47
C ALA A 343 13.75 32.69 25.36
N ALA A 344 14.47 33.10 24.32
CA ALA A 344 15.80 32.72 23.89
C ALA A 344 16.93 33.06 24.88
N ASP A 345 17.95 32.21 24.86
CA ASP A 345 19.40 32.48 24.94
C ASP A 345 20.07 31.10 24.87
N GLY A 346 21.20 30.81 24.21
CA GLY A 346 22.28 31.59 23.66
C GLY A 346 23.52 30.69 23.66
N SER A 347 24.50 31.01 22.82
CA SER A 347 25.89 30.52 22.78
C SER A 347 26.22 29.17 22.13
N ALA A 348 26.97 29.33 21.04
CA ALA A 348 27.84 28.40 20.37
C ALA A 348 28.98 27.86 21.26
N SER A 349 29.42 26.64 20.96
CA SER A 349 30.82 26.25 20.84
C SER A 349 30.92 25.06 19.89
#